data_AF-A0A812RSI8-F1
#
_entry.id   AF-A0A812RSI8-F1
#
_cell.length_a   1.000
_cell.length_b   1.000
_cell.length_c   1.000
_cell.angle_alpha   90.00
_cell.angle_beta   90.00
_cell.angle_gamma   90.00
#
_symmetry.space_group_name_H-M   'P 1'
#
loop_
_entity.id
_entity.type
_entity.pdbx_description
1 polymer ?
#
loop_
_entity_poly.entity_id
_entity_poly.type
_entity_poly.pdbx_seq_one_letter_code
_entity_poly.pdbx_strand_id
1 'polypeptide(L)'
;AAAKRWAKFGVDRRRPRKELRIWALSDVFFDQHGVPEWCKSLSSSFFRDDVLMLAGNLADSLPQLRFALTVLKSKFRRIFYVPGNHDLWVRRVTLSSIIRGEQVKDEQREARLQTSMPESHM
;
A
#
# COMPACT_ATOMS: atom_id res chain seq x y z
N ALA A 1 -24.07 -6.73 -8.47
CA ALA A 1 -22.66 -6.52 -8.05
C ALA A 1 -22.12 -7.66 -7.15
N ALA A 2 -22.87 -8.13 -6.16
CA ALA A 2 -22.42 -9.17 -5.23
C ALA A 2 -22.12 -10.53 -5.88
N ALA A 3 -22.97 -11.03 -6.79
CA ALA A 3 -22.79 -12.33 -7.45
C ALA A 3 -21.44 -12.46 -8.20
N LYS A 4 -21.01 -11.40 -8.92
CA LYS A 4 -19.68 -11.34 -9.56
C LYS A 4 -18.53 -11.43 -8.54
N ARG A 5 -18.72 -10.89 -7.33
CA ARG A 5 -17.74 -10.89 -6.25
C ARG A 5 -17.56 -12.30 -5.68
N TRP A 6 -18.65 -13.03 -5.47
CA TRP A 6 -18.65 -14.43 -5.04
C TRP A 6 -18.08 -15.39 -6.08
N ALA A 7 -18.39 -15.17 -7.37
CA ALA A 7 -17.85 -15.98 -8.47
C ALA A 7 -16.31 -15.96 -8.50
N LYS A 8 -15.68 -14.82 -8.18
CA LYS A 8 -14.20 -14.73 -8.08
C LYS A 8 -13.65 -15.66 -7.00
N PHE A 9 -14.29 -15.74 -5.83
CA PHE A 9 -13.90 -16.67 -4.77
C PHE A 9 -14.19 -18.13 -5.13
N GLY A 10 -15.09 -18.40 -6.07
CA GLY A 10 -15.30 -19.75 -6.62
C GLY A 10 -14.06 -20.35 -7.26
N VAL A 11 -13.22 -19.53 -7.91
CA VAL A 11 -11.91 -19.95 -8.47
C VAL A 11 -10.99 -20.44 -7.35
N ASP A 12 -11.10 -19.85 -6.16
CA ASP A 12 -10.24 -20.16 -5.04
C ASP A 12 -10.57 -21.49 -4.36
N ARG A 13 -11.82 -21.95 -4.44
CA ARG A 13 -12.31 -23.18 -3.78
C ARG A 13 -11.66 -24.45 -4.32
N ARG A 14 -11.20 -24.42 -5.59
CA ARG A 14 -10.59 -25.58 -6.26
C ARG A 14 -9.07 -25.66 -6.11
N ARG A 15 -8.43 -24.68 -5.46
CA ARG A 15 -6.97 -24.69 -5.28
C ARG A 15 -6.54 -25.52 -4.06
N PRO A 16 -5.36 -26.16 -4.11
CA PRO A 16 -4.79 -26.88 -2.97
C PRO A 16 -4.65 -25.96 -1.76
N ARG A 17 -5.14 -26.40 -0.59
CA ARG A 17 -5.04 -25.61 0.66
C ARG A 17 -3.77 -25.88 1.46
N LYS A 18 -3.08 -27.00 1.20
CA LYS A 18 -2.00 -27.51 2.05
C LYS A 18 -0.75 -26.60 2.08
N GLU A 19 -0.66 -25.67 1.13
CA GLU A 19 0.50 -24.78 0.93
C GLU A 19 0.13 -23.29 0.98
N LEU A 20 -1.13 -22.95 1.28
CA LEU A 20 -1.57 -21.56 1.27
C LEU A 20 -0.98 -20.79 2.46
N ARG A 21 -0.16 -19.78 2.19
CA ARG A 21 0.31 -18.84 3.21
C ARG A 21 -0.48 -17.54 3.16
N ILE A 22 -0.70 -16.96 4.34
CA ILE A 22 -1.29 -15.64 4.51
C ILE A 22 -0.22 -14.73 5.08
N TRP A 23 0.13 -13.71 4.32
CA TRP A 23 1.08 -12.68 4.69
C TRP A 23 0.32 -11.44 5.14
N ALA A 24 0.90 -10.68 6.08
CA ALA A 24 0.35 -9.40 6.52
C ALA A 24 1.46 -8.34 6.49
N LEU A 25 1.10 -7.15 6.04
CA LEU A 25 2.00 -6.00 5.95
C LEU A 25 1.20 -4.72 6.25
N SER A 26 1.85 -3.75 6.89
CA SER A 26 1.27 -2.45 7.28
C SER A 26 2.35 -1.37 7.24
N ASP A 27 1.95 -0.10 7.20
CA ASP A 27 2.82 1.06 7.45
C ASP A 27 4.06 1.07 6.54
N VAL A 28 3.84 0.80 5.25
CA VAL A 28 4.90 0.62 4.25
C VAL A 28 5.37 1.94 3.66
N PHE A 29 4.48 2.92 3.54
CA PHE A 29 4.77 4.25 2.98
C PHE A 29 5.58 4.21 1.68
N PHE A 30 4.96 3.78 0.57
CA PHE A 30 5.54 3.65 -0.76
C PHE A 30 6.08 4.96 -1.37
N ASP A 31 5.78 6.11 -0.77
CA ASP A 31 6.39 7.40 -1.11
C ASP A 31 7.83 7.53 -0.59
N GLN A 32 8.26 6.66 0.32
CA GLN A 32 9.62 6.63 0.85
C GLN A 32 10.61 6.04 -0.17
N HIS A 33 11.83 6.60 -0.17
CA HIS A 33 12.88 6.21 -1.08
C HIS A 33 13.27 4.73 -0.91
N GLY A 34 13.41 3.99 -2.01
CA GLY A 34 13.81 2.58 -2.01
C GLY A 34 12.68 1.57 -1.79
N VAL A 35 11.53 2.00 -1.24
CA VAL A 35 10.36 1.12 -1.05
C VAL A 35 9.77 0.66 -2.40
N PRO A 36 9.62 1.53 -3.42
CA PRO A 36 9.19 1.08 -4.74
C PRO A 36 10.13 0.04 -5.38
N GLU A 37 11.44 0.23 -5.23
CA GLU A 37 12.47 -0.66 -5.76
C GLU A 37 12.44 -2.02 -5.06
N TRP A 38 12.35 -2.02 -3.72
CA TRP A 38 12.15 -3.22 -2.92
C TRP A 38 10.88 -3.96 -3.34
N CYS A 39 9.76 -3.27 -3.50
CA CYS A 39 8.51 -3.93 -3.88
C CYS A 39 8.58 -4.54 -5.28
N LYS A 40 9.30 -3.90 -6.21
CA LYS A 40 9.54 -4.44 -7.56
C LYS A 40 10.42 -5.69 -7.52
N SER A 41 11.40 -5.74 -6.62
CA SER A 41 12.36 -6.86 -6.50
C SER A 41 11.75 -8.13 -5.90
N LEU A 42 10.57 -8.04 -5.27
CA LEU A 42 9.84 -9.21 -4.79
C LEU A 42 9.64 -10.24 -5.91
N SER A 43 9.80 -11.52 -5.58
CA SER A 43 9.62 -12.61 -6.52
C SER A 43 8.21 -12.64 -7.12
N SER A 44 8.12 -12.76 -8.45
CA SER A 44 6.85 -12.88 -9.17
C SER A 44 6.26 -14.30 -9.17
N SER A 45 7.01 -15.30 -8.68
CA SER A 45 6.61 -16.70 -8.65
C SER A 45 6.38 -17.21 -7.23
N PHE A 46 7.22 -16.83 -6.27
CA PHE A 46 7.23 -17.42 -4.92
C PHE A 46 5.92 -17.20 -4.14
N PHE A 47 5.28 -16.04 -4.31
CA PHE A 47 4.06 -15.67 -3.60
C PHE A 47 2.78 -15.87 -4.43
N ARG A 48 2.89 -16.45 -5.63
CA ARG A 48 1.82 -16.47 -6.63
C ARG A 48 0.58 -17.26 -6.19
N ASP A 49 0.71 -18.16 -5.21
CA ASP A 49 -0.39 -18.93 -4.63
C ASP A 49 -0.91 -18.39 -3.30
N ASP A 50 -0.21 -17.38 -2.74
CA ASP A 50 -0.46 -16.84 -1.41
C ASP A 50 -1.42 -15.65 -1.39
N VAL A 51 -1.92 -15.36 -0.18
CA VAL A 51 -2.72 -14.17 0.11
C VAL A 51 -1.87 -13.15 0.86
N LEU A 52 -2.03 -11.87 0.51
CA LEU A 52 -1.50 -10.74 1.26
C LEU A 52 -2.62 -9.90 1.87
N MET A 53 -2.49 -9.59 3.15
CA MET A 53 -3.29 -8.59 3.86
C MET A 53 -2.47 -7.31 4.00
N LEU A 54 -3.03 -6.20 3.53
CA LEU A 54 -2.47 -4.86 3.64
C LEU A 54 -3.31 -4.08 4.65
N ALA A 55 -2.75 -3.87 5.84
CA ALA A 55 -3.44 -3.32 7.00
C ALA A 55 -3.31 -1.80 7.14
N GLY A 56 -3.14 -1.10 6.02
CA GLY A 56 -3.18 0.36 5.93
C GLY A 56 -1.81 1.02 5.86
N ASN A 57 -1.85 2.34 5.69
CA ASN A 57 -0.69 3.24 5.62
C ASN A 57 0.32 2.79 4.56
N LEU A 58 -0.19 2.56 3.35
CA LEU A 58 0.63 2.19 2.22
C LEU A 58 1.23 3.40 1.53
N ALA A 59 0.53 4.54 1.46
CA ALA A 59 1.04 5.72 0.77
C ALA A 59 0.31 7.00 1.20
N ASP A 60 1.00 8.13 1.07
CA ASP A 60 0.47 9.48 1.28
C ASP A 60 -0.07 10.10 -0.02
N SER A 61 0.28 9.53 -1.18
CA SER A 61 -0.19 10.00 -2.49
C SER A 61 -0.99 8.95 -3.28
N LEU A 62 -1.97 9.41 -4.08
CA LEU A 62 -2.82 8.52 -4.89
C LEU A 62 -2.02 7.76 -5.96
N PRO A 63 -1.05 8.40 -6.66
CA PRO A 63 -0.18 7.68 -7.59
C PRO A 63 0.57 6.54 -6.90
N GLN A 64 1.12 6.76 -5.70
CA GLN A 64 1.87 5.73 -4.99
C GLN A 64 0.98 4.64 -4.40
N LEU A 65 -0.20 4.99 -3.88
CA LEU A 65 -1.18 3.99 -3.44
C LEU A 65 -1.60 3.08 -4.61
N ARG A 66 -1.84 3.68 -5.79
CA ARG A 66 -2.17 2.92 -7.01
C ARG A 66 -1.00 2.05 -7.45
N PHE A 67 0.22 2.57 -7.42
CA PHE A 67 1.43 1.82 -7.73
C PHE A 67 1.58 0.61 -6.80
N ALA A 68 1.51 0.82 -5.48
CA ALA A 68 1.64 -0.20 -4.45
C ALA A 68 0.64 -1.35 -4.67
N LEU A 69 -0.66 -1.02 -4.78
CA LEU A 69 -1.70 -2.01 -4.98
C LEU A 69 -1.53 -2.76 -6.31
N THR A 70 -1.07 -2.08 -7.37
CA THR A 70 -0.85 -2.71 -8.68
C THR A 70 0.31 -3.68 -8.65
N VAL A 71 1.46 -3.27 -8.12
CA VAL A 71 2.66 -4.12 -8.06
C VAL A 71 2.42 -5.31 -7.14
N LEU A 72 1.94 -5.09 -5.92
CA LEU A 72 1.66 -6.20 -5.00
C LEU A 72 0.64 -7.16 -5.61
N LYS A 73 -0.40 -6.65 -6.29
CA LYS A 73 -1.42 -7.51 -6.91
C LYS A 73 -0.86 -8.41 -8.03
N SER A 74 0.26 -8.02 -8.64
CA SER A 74 0.98 -8.84 -9.61
C SER A 74 1.79 -9.99 -8.98
N LYS A 75 2.16 -9.86 -7.70
CA LYS A 75 3.01 -10.83 -6.97
C LYS A 75 2.19 -11.88 -6.22
N PHE A 76 1.00 -11.50 -5.73
CA PHE A 76 0.15 -12.36 -4.90
C PHE A 76 -1.13 -12.79 -5.61
N ARG A 77 -1.58 -14.01 -5.30
CA ARG A 77 -2.88 -14.54 -5.77
C ARG A 77 -4.03 -13.62 -5.40
N ARG A 78 -4.07 -13.19 -4.14
CA ARG A 78 -5.11 -12.31 -3.57
C ARG A 78 -4.48 -11.26 -2.68
N ILE A 79 -5.09 -10.10 -2.70
CA ILE A 79 -4.78 -9.02 -1.78
C ILE A 79 -6.09 -8.57 -1.14
N PHE A 80 -6.05 -8.42 0.17
CA PHE A 80 -7.08 -7.75 0.96
C PHE A 80 -6.46 -6.47 1.50
N TYR A 81 -7.07 -5.34 1.19
CA TYR A 81 -6.58 -4.04 1.57
C TYR A 81 -7.61 -3.35 2.46
N VAL A 82 -7.14 -2.85 3.59
CA VAL A 82 -7.88 -2.00 4.51
C VAL A 82 -7.14 -0.66 4.56
N PRO A 83 -7.78 0.47 4.23
CA PRO A 83 -7.11 1.76 4.24
C PRO A 83 -6.78 2.21 5.67
N GLY A 84 -5.56 2.70 5.86
CA GLY A 84 -5.12 3.40 7.08
C GLY A 84 -5.43 4.89 7.03
N ASN A 85 -5.06 5.63 8.07
CA ASN A 85 -5.31 7.08 8.15
C ASN A 85 -4.60 7.85 7.02
N HIS A 86 -3.35 7.49 6.71
CA HIS A 86 -2.58 8.11 5.63
C HIS A 86 -3.22 7.90 4.27
N ASP A 87 -3.66 6.68 4.00
CA ASP A 87 -4.30 6.33 2.73
C ASP A 87 -5.62 7.10 2.50
N LEU A 88 -6.30 7.51 3.58
CA LEU A 88 -7.52 8.30 3.50
C LEU A 88 -7.23 9.79 3.26
N TRP A 89 -6.09 10.28 3.72
CA TRP A 89 -5.66 11.68 3.53
C TRP A 89 -5.23 11.98 2.09
N VAL A 90 -4.84 10.95 1.33
CA VAL A 90 -4.60 10.97 -0.12
C VAL A 90 -5.68 11.72 -0.93
N ARG A 91 -6.92 11.80 -0.41
CA ARG A 91 -8.05 12.48 -1.06
C ARG A 91 -8.00 14.02 -1.06
N ARG A 92 -7.07 14.66 -0.36
CA ARG A 92 -7.09 16.13 -0.17
C ARG A 92 -6.38 16.96 -1.24
N VAL A 93 -5.68 16.36 -2.21
CA VAL A 93 -5.08 17.15 -3.30
C VAL A 93 -6.13 17.45 -4.36
N THR A 94 -6.63 18.67 -4.36
CA THR A 94 -7.66 19.14 -5.31
C THR A 94 -6.97 19.69 -6.56
N LEU A 95 -7.55 19.55 -7.75
CA LEU A 95 -7.02 20.14 -9.00
C LEU A 95 -6.68 21.63 -8.86
N SER A 96 -7.41 22.34 -7.99
CA SER A 96 -7.16 23.75 -7.66
C SER A 96 -5.81 23.99 -6.98
N SER A 97 -5.32 23.10 -6.11
CA SER A 97 -3.99 23.27 -5.48
C SER A 97 -2.86 22.98 -6.47
N ILE A 98 -3.08 22.07 -7.42
CA ILE A 98 -2.13 21.75 -8.51
C ILE A 98 -2.01 22.94 -9.48
N ILE A 99 -3.13 23.52 -9.91
CA ILE A 99 -3.15 24.66 -10.85
C ILE A 99 -2.53 25.92 -10.22
N ARG A 100 -2.69 26.12 -8.92
CA ARG A 100 -2.13 27.27 -8.20
C ARG A 100 -0.65 27.14 -7.86
N GLY A 101 -0.04 25.98 -8.12
CA GLY A 101 1.35 25.72 -7.72
C GLY A 101 1.56 25.77 -6.20
N GLU A 102 0.49 25.65 -5.41
CA GLU A 102 0.58 25.67 -3.96
C GLU A 102 1.24 24.36 -3.51
N GLN A 103 2.43 24.46 -2.91
CA GLN A 103 2.98 23.38 -2.11
C GLN A 103 1.93 23.02 -1.06
N VAL A 104 1.31 21.85 -1.20
CA VAL A 104 0.48 21.28 -0.14
C VAL A 104 1.44 21.03 1.02
N LYS A 105 1.47 21.97 1.97
CA LYS A 105 2.22 21.80 3.20
C LYS A 105 1.60 20.62 3.92
N ASP A 106 2.31 19.51 3.86
CA ASP A 106 1.97 18.36 4.65
C ASP A 106 2.50 18.62 6.07
N GLU A 107 1.71 19.37 6.85
CA GLU A 107 2.03 19.81 8.22
C GLU A 107 2.48 18.64 9.10
N GLN A 108 1.97 17.43 8.80
CA GLN A 108 2.34 16.19 9.47
C GLN A 108 3.72 15.65 9.04
N ARG A 109 4.12 15.84 7.77
CA ARG A 109 5.49 15.51 7.30
C ARG A 109 6.50 16.43 7.96
N GLU A 110 6.19 17.72 8.09
CA GLU A 110 7.03 18.67 8.84
C GLU A 110 7.11 18.32 10.33
N ALA A 111 5.98 17.97 10.95
CA ALA A 111 5.95 17.52 12.34
C ALA A 111 6.77 16.22 12.55
N ARG A 112 6.73 15.28 11.61
CA ARG A 112 7.53 14.03 11.67
C ARG A 112 9.02 14.30 11.50
N LEU A 113 9.42 15.19 10.59
CA LEU A 113 10.81 15.60 10.42
C LEU A 113 11.37 16.29 11.67
N GLN A 114 10.54 17.04 12.39
CA GLN A 114 10.93 17.64 13.68
C GLN A 114 11.05 16.60 14.80
N THR A 115 10.26 15.52 14.76
CA THR A 115 10.28 14.47 15.81
C THR A 115 11.36 13.40 15.56
N SER A 116 11.95 13.33 14.36
CA SER A 116 12.96 12.32 14.00
C SER A 116 14.42 12.73 14.26
N MET A 117 14.67 13.89 14.90
CA MET A 117 16.01 14.24 15.35
C MET A 117 16.32 13.41 16.61
N PRO A 118 17.34 12.52 16.61
CA PRO A 118 17.75 11.88 17.84
C PRO A 118 18.26 12.97 18.78
N GLU A 119 17.76 12.98 20.01
CA GLU A 119 18.40 13.70 21.09
C GLU A 119 19.85 13.20 21.19
N SER A 120 20.78 13.96 20.61
CA SER A 120 22.20 13.83 20.91
C SER A 120 22.40 14.31 22.34
N HIS A 121 22.19 13.42 23.30
CA HIS A 121 22.59 13.62 24.69
C HIS A 121 23.94 12.95 24.91
N MET A 122 24.94 13.84 24.99
CA MET A 122 26.23 13.81 25.72
C MET A 122 27.09 12.54 25.69
#